data_AF-A0A3D2M4P7-F1
#
_entry.id   AF-A0A3D2M4P7-F1
#
_cell.length_a   1.000
_cell.length_b   1.000
_cell.length_c   1.000
_cell.angle_alpha   90.00
_cell.angle_beta   90.00
_cell.angle_gamma   90.00
#
_symmetry.space_group_name_H-M   'P 1'
#
loop_
_entity.id
_entity.type
_entity.pdbx_description
1 polymer ?
#
loop_
_entity_poly.entity_id
_entity_poly.type
_entity_poly.pdbx_seq_one_letter_code
_entity_poly.pdbx_strand_id
1 'polypeptide(L)'
;MKSKLKLHGFNNLTKSLSFNIYDICYAETQEDQQAYVQYIDEQYDAERLTQILTDVVDIIGANILNIARQDYEPQGASVTILISEQPVTPTDSQIEESPGPLPDTILAHL
;
A
#
# COMPACT_ATOMS: atom_id res chain seq x y z
N MET A 1 44.36 -4.30 -7.88
CA MET A 1 43.25 -4.70 -6.98
C MET A 1 41.95 -4.30 -7.66
N LYS A 2 41.13 -5.26 -8.12
CA LYS A 2 39.80 -4.95 -8.69
C LYS A 2 38.91 -4.46 -7.55
N SER A 3 38.41 -3.22 -7.65
CA SER A 3 37.45 -2.69 -6.68
C SER A 3 36.22 -3.61 -6.66
N LYS A 4 35.87 -4.11 -5.48
CA LYS A 4 34.63 -4.88 -5.31
C LYS A 4 33.48 -3.91 -5.54
N LEU A 5 32.66 -4.17 -6.55
CA LEU A 5 31.42 -3.43 -6.77
C LEU A 5 30.59 -3.55 -5.48
N LYS A 6 30.39 -2.45 -4.75
CA LYS A 6 29.41 -2.40 -3.67
C LYS A 6 28.06 -2.11 -4.33
N LEU A 7 27.13 -3.05 -4.22
CA LEU A 7 25.73 -2.80 -4.54
C LEU A 7 25.21 -1.77 -3.53
N HIS A 8 24.94 -0.55 -4.01
CA HIS A 8 24.31 0.51 -3.24
C HIS A 8 22.85 0.62 -3.71
N GLY A 9 21.91 0.47 -2.79
CA GLY A 9 20.48 0.62 -3.06
C GLY A 9 19.83 -0.59 -3.76
N PHE A 10 18.51 -0.71 -3.57
CA PHE A 10 17.68 -1.57 -4.40
C PHE A 10 17.66 -0.99 -5.81
N ASN A 11 18.00 -1.80 -6.81
CA ASN A 11 17.95 -1.40 -8.20
C ASN A 11 16.47 -1.10 -8.57
N ASN A 12 16.19 0.17 -8.91
CA ASN A 12 14.91 0.75 -9.35
C ASN A 12 14.38 0.19 -10.69
N LEU A 13 14.51 -1.12 -10.93
CA LEU A 13 13.60 -1.82 -11.82
C LEU A 13 12.24 -1.79 -11.14
N THR A 14 11.21 -1.24 -11.80
CA THR A 14 9.82 -1.30 -11.33
C THR A 14 9.45 -2.74 -11.00
N LYS A 15 9.47 -3.08 -9.71
CA LYS A 15 9.05 -4.39 -9.21
C LYS A 15 7.59 -4.23 -8.80
N SER A 16 6.69 -4.38 -9.78
CA SER A 16 5.27 -4.55 -9.46
C SER A 16 5.05 -5.99 -9.02
N LEU A 17 4.47 -6.16 -7.84
CA LEU A 17 4.06 -7.45 -7.30
C LEU A 17 2.58 -7.35 -6.96
N SER A 18 1.75 -8.10 -7.67
CA SER A 18 0.30 -8.14 -7.49
C SER A 18 -0.09 -9.54 -7.03
N PHE A 19 -0.77 -9.61 -5.89
CA PHE A 19 -1.41 -10.83 -5.40
C PHE A 19 -2.91 -10.61 -5.42
N ASN A 20 -3.64 -11.59 -5.97
CA ASN A 20 -5.10 -11.64 -5.89
C ASN A 20 -5.45 -12.92 -5.17
N ILE A 21 -6.10 -12.81 -4.01
CA ILE A 21 -6.51 -13.93 -3.17
C ILE A 21 -8.02 -14.02 -3.25
N TYR A 22 -8.52 -15.21 -3.55
CA TYR A 22 -9.95 -15.48 -3.67
C TYR A 22 -10.33 -16.53 -2.65
N ASP A 23 -11.30 -16.21 -1.80
CA ASP A 23 -12.00 -17.16 -0.94
C ASP A 23 -13.42 -17.33 -1.47
N ILE A 24 -13.85 -18.57 -1.68
CA ILE A 24 -15.15 -18.90 -2.29
C ILE A 24 -15.93 -19.75 -1.30
N CYS A 25 -17.03 -19.20 -0.80
CA CYS A 25 -17.95 -19.88 0.11
C CYS A 25 -19.25 -20.29 -0.61
N TYR A 26 -19.79 -21.46 -0.27
CA TYR A 26 -21.11 -21.91 -0.70
C TYR A 26 -22.10 -21.77 0.46
N ALA A 27 -23.09 -20.89 0.31
CA ALA A 27 -24.15 -20.67 1.29
C ALA A 27 -25.50 -21.17 0.73
N GLU A 28 -25.98 -22.30 1.23
CA GLU A 28 -27.21 -22.95 0.74
C GLU A 28 -28.48 -22.29 1.30
N THR A 29 -28.44 -21.85 2.56
CA THR A 29 -29.59 -21.23 3.24
C THR A 29 -29.53 -19.71 3.22
N GLN A 30 -30.66 -19.06 3.48
CA GLN A 30 -30.72 -17.60 3.53
C GLN A 30 -29.98 -17.07 4.77
N GLU A 31 -30.02 -17.81 5.88
CA GLU A 31 -29.25 -17.51 7.08
C GLU A 31 -27.74 -17.57 6.82
N ASP A 32 -27.25 -18.58 6.10
CA ASP A 32 -25.83 -18.70 5.75
C ASP A 32 -25.36 -17.55 4.85
N GLN A 33 -26.21 -17.12 3.91
CA GLN A 33 -25.91 -15.97 3.05
C GLN A 33 -25.79 -14.68 3.86
N GLN A 34 -26.70 -14.45 4.80
CA GLN A 34 -26.66 -13.27 5.68
C GLN A 34 -25.43 -13.28 6.60
N ALA A 35 -25.12 -14.45 7.19
CA ALA A 35 -23.93 -14.62 8.00
C ALA A 35 -22.64 -14.36 7.20
N TYR A 36 -22.60 -14.82 5.94
CA TYR A 36 -21.46 -14.57 5.05
C TYR A 36 -21.30 -13.10 4.67
N VAL A 37 -22.40 -12.40 4.36
CA VAL A 37 -22.36 -10.94 4.10
C VAL A 37 -21.87 -10.19 5.33
N GLN A 38 -22.39 -10.50 6.51
CA GLN A 38 -21.95 -9.86 7.74
C GLN A 38 -20.48 -10.13 8.03
N TYR A 39 -20.00 -11.36 7.79
CA TYR A 39 -18.59 -11.68 7.89
C TYR A 39 -17.74 -10.84 6.93
N ILE A 40 -18.20 -10.61 5.69
CA ILE A 40 -17.48 -9.75 4.74
C ILE A 40 -17.38 -8.32 5.27
N ASP A 41 -18.49 -7.75 5.73
CA ASP A 41 -18.55 -6.37 6.24
C ASP A 41 -17.65 -6.18 7.47
N GLU A 42 -17.49 -7.21 8.30
CA GLU A 42 -16.61 -7.17 9.48
C GLU A 42 -15.11 -7.39 9.16
N GLN A 43 -14.77 -8.10 8.07
CA GLN A 43 -13.38 -8.49 7.78
C GLN A 43 -12.72 -7.66 6.68
N TYR A 44 -13.49 -6.99 5.81
CA TYR A 44 -12.97 -6.36 4.60
C TYR A 44 -13.32 -4.86 4.50
N ASP A 45 -13.28 -4.17 5.64
CA ASP A 45 -13.39 -2.71 5.70
C ASP A 45 -12.05 -2.01 5.39
N ALA A 46 -12.12 -0.74 4.98
CA ALA A 46 -10.94 0.04 4.61
C ALA A 46 -9.98 0.28 5.77
N GLU A 47 -10.43 0.30 7.03
CA GLU A 47 -9.58 0.52 8.20
C GLU A 47 -8.65 -0.67 8.41
N ARG A 48 -9.20 -1.88 8.41
CA ARG A 48 -8.42 -3.11 8.55
C ARG A 48 -7.46 -3.32 7.37
N LEU A 49 -7.90 -3.08 6.14
CA LEU A 49 -7.03 -3.13 4.96
C LEU A 49 -5.89 -2.11 5.06
N THR A 50 -6.17 -0.91 5.57
CA THR A 50 -5.14 0.12 5.79
C THR A 50 -4.10 -0.38 6.79
N GLN A 51 -4.52 -0.96 7.91
CA GLN A 51 -3.58 -1.49 8.90
C GLN A 51 -2.68 -2.59 8.33
N ILE A 52 -3.25 -3.55 7.60
CA ILE A 52 -2.48 -4.64 6.97
C ILE A 52 -1.41 -4.08 6.03
N LEU A 53 -1.78 -3.12 5.18
CA LEU A 53 -0.84 -2.52 4.23
C LEU A 53 0.21 -1.68 4.97
N THR A 54 -0.15 -0.95 6.02
CA THR A 54 0.81 -0.23 6.87
C THR A 54 1.83 -1.17 7.49
N ASP A 55 1.40 -2.32 8.04
CA ASP A 55 2.31 -3.32 8.60
C ASP A 55 3.27 -3.87 7.53
N VAL A 56 2.80 -4.08 6.30
CA VAL A 56 3.65 -4.48 5.17
C VAL A 56 4.70 -3.41 4.86
N VAL A 57 4.31 -2.13 4.86
CA VAL A 57 5.22 -0.99 4.62
C VAL A 57 6.32 -0.93 5.70
N ASP A 58 5.95 -1.18 6.95
CA ASP A 58 6.89 -1.24 8.07
C ASP A 58 7.86 -2.43 7.93
N ILE A 59 7.36 -3.62 7.54
CA ILE A 59 8.17 -4.82 7.31
C ILE A 59 9.25 -4.59 6.23
N ILE A 60 8.91 -3.86 5.16
CA ILE A 60 9.87 -3.54 4.09
C ILE A 60 10.74 -2.31 4.38
N GLY A 61 10.55 -1.64 5.53
CA GLY A 61 11.33 -0.49 5.95
C GLY A 61 11.15 0.74 5.06
N ALA A 62 9.95 0.92 4.51
CA ALA A 62 9.57 2.07 3.70
C ALA A 62 8.81 3.11 4.55
N ASN A 63 8.65 4.33 4.04
CA ASN A 63 7.90 5.39 4.69
C ASN A 63 6.59 5.62 3.94
N ILE A 64 5.48 5.77 4.67
CA ILE A 64 4.20 6.16 4.09
C ILE A 64 4.21 7.65 3.77
N LEU A 65 3.96 7.99 2.51
CA LEU A 65 3.79 9.37 2.04
C LEU A 65 2.33 9.79 2.01
N ASN A 66 1.44 8.89 1.59
CA ASN A 66 0.00 9.16 1.49
C ASN A 66 -0.80 7.84 1.57
N ILE A 67 -2.02 7.92 2.10
CA ILE A 67 -2.99 6.83 2.14
C ILE A 67 -4.30 7.35 1.55
N ALA A 68 -4.77 6.70 0.48
CA ALA A 68 -6.11 6.90 -0.06
C ALA A 68 -6.92 5.62 0.17
N ARG A 69 -8.14 5.74 0.66
CA ARG A 69 -9.02 4.60 0.94
C ARG A 69 -10.47 4.92 0.66
N GLN A 70 -11.25 3.88 0.34
CA GLN A 70 -12.68 3.98 0.08
C GLN A 70 -13.39 2.69 0.47
N ASP A 71 -14.50 2.85 1.18
CA ASP A 71 -15.49 1.81 1.43
C ASP A 71 -16.61 1.93 0.39
N TYR A 72 -17.04 0.81 -0.17
CA TYR A 72 -18.08 0.73 -1.20
C TYR A 72 -19.36 0.10 -0.66
N GLU A 73 -20.49 0.56 -1.20
CA GLU A 73 -21.82 0.03 -0.91
C GLU A 73 -22.28 -0.90 -2.06
N PRO A 74 -22.84 -2.10 -1.77
CA PRO A 74 -23.14 -2.64 -0.44
C PRO A 74 -21.96 -3.34 0.26
N GLN A 75 -20.89 -3.73 -0.44
CA GLN A 75 -19.69 -4.35 0.17
C GLN A 75 -18.40 -3.94 -0.54
N GLY A 76 -17.30 -4.01 0.20
CA GLY A 76 -15.94 -3.97 -0.31
C GLY A 76 -15.19 -2.68 0.06
N ALA A 77 -13.87 -2.73 0.01
CA ALA A 77 -13.03 -1.59 0.27
C ALA A 77 -11.77 -1.61 -0.61
N SER A 78 -11.28 -0.43 -0.96
CA SER A 78 -9.98 -0.26 -1.61
C SER A 78 -9.09 0.63 -0.74
N VAL A 79 -7.81 0.28 -0.68
CA VAL A 79 -6.79 1.09 -0.03
C VAL A 79 -5.59 1.15 -0.96
N THR A 80 -5.04 2.35 -1.13
CA THR A 80 -3.80 2.58 -1.85
C THR A 80 -2.85 3.39 -0.97
N ILE A 81 -1.64 2.87 -0.79
CA ILE A 81 -0.58 3.53 -0.03
C ILE A 81 0.54 3.94 -0.97
N LEU A 82 0.86 5.24 -0.96
CA LEU A 82 2.06 5.77 -1.59
C LEU A 82 3.20 5.68 -0.59
N ILE A 83 4.30 5.06 -1.00
CA ILE A 83 5.47 4.87 -0.14
C ILE A 83 6.75 5.43 -0.78
N SER A 84 7.69 5.85 0.07
CA SER A 84 9.08 6.05 -0.30
C SER A 84 9.98 5.01 0.34
N GLU A 85 11.08 4.68 -0.32
CA GLU A 85 12.14 3.89 0.29
C GLU A 85 12.82 4.62 1.47
N GLN A 86 13.80 3.97 2.11
CA GLN A 86 14.55 4.47 3.28
C GLN A 86 14.82 5.99 3.22
N PRO A 87 14.89 6.69 4.37
CA PRO A 87 15.23 8.11 4.39
C PRO A 87 16.54 8.34 3.62
N VAL A 88 16.42 8.95 2.45
CA VAL A 88 17.57 9.40 1.68
C VAL A 88 18.17 10.50 2.54
N THR A 89 19.28 10.22 3.23
CA THR A 89 20.02 11.29 3.90
C THR A 89 20.41 12.25 2.79
N PRO A 90 19.86 13.49 2.75
CA PRO A 90 20.13 14.38 1.65
C PRO A 90 21.63 14.63 1.63
N THR A 91 22.25 14.36 0.49
CA THR A 91 23.63 14.79 0.25
C THR A 91 23.65 16.32 0.29
N ASP A 92 24.75 16.98 0.65
CA ASP A 92 24.80 18.46 0.77
C ASP A 92 24.25 19.20 -0.48
N SER A 93 24.31 18.57 -1.65
CA SER A 93 23.74 19.07 -2.93
C SER A 93 22.21 18.99 -3.05
N GLN A 94 21.52 18.28 -2.17
CA GLN A 94 20.05 18.16 -2.10
C GLN A 94 19.45 19.07 -1.01
N ILE A 95 20.31 19.78 -0.26
CA ILE A 95 19.94 20.77 0.76
C ILE A 95 19.76 22.16 0.13
N GLU A 96 20.30 22.39 -1.08
CA GLU A 96 20.07 23.63 -1.83
C GLU A 96 18.63 23.71 -2.37
N GLU A 97 17.88 24.72 -1.94
CA GLU A 97 16.52 24.99 -2.39
C GLU A 97 16.48 25.35 -3.89
N SER A 98 16.19 24.37 -4.74
CA SER A 98 15.58 24.56 -6.06
C SER A 98 14.07 24.78 -5.93
N PRO A 99 13.41 25.50 -6.86
CA PRO A 99 12.14 26.18 -6.56
C PRO A 99 10.98 25.22 -6.27
N GLY A 100 10.46 25.32 -5.04
CA GLY A 100 9.09 25.03 -4.62
C GLY A 100 8.69 23.55 -4.44
N PRO A 101 7.89 23.21 -3.42
CA PRO A 101 7.45 21.83 -3.21
C PRO A 101 6.64 21.34 -4.42
N LEU A 102 6.82 20.05 -4.74
CA LEU A 102 5.97 19.37 -5.72
C LEU A 102 4.50 19.48 -5.27
N PRO A 103 3.55 19.63 -6.21
CA PRO A 103 2.14 19.78 -5.87
C PRO A 103 1.64 18.61 -5.01
N ASP A 104 0.62 18.87 -4.18
CA ASP A 104 -0.09 17.84 -3.42
C ASP A 104 -0.36 16.64 -4.32
N THR A 105 0.17 15.48 -3.94
CA THR A 105 0.04 14.27 -4.75
C THR A 105 -1.39 13.75 -4.60
N ILE A 106 -2.20 14.02 -5.62
CA ILE A 106 -3.56 13.49 -5.73
C ILE A 106 -3.46 12.04 -6.15
N LEU A 107 -3.80 11.13 -5.24
CA LEU A 107 -3.85 9.70 -5.48
C LEU A 107 -5.31 9.28 -5.63
N ALA A 108 -5.67 8.77 -6.80
CA ALA A 108 -7.01 8.31 -7.13
C ALA A 108 -6.99 6.79 -7.36
N HIS A 109 -8.03 6.11 -6.89
CA HIS A 109 -8.33 4.73 -7.25
C HIS A 109 -9.66 4.71 -8.02
N LEU A 110 -9.88 3.68 -8.84
CA LEU A 110 -11.10 3.49 -9.65
C LEU A 110 -12.18 2.73 -8.88
#